data_AF-A0A6A8ALA1-F1
#
_entry.id   AF-A0A6A8ALA1-F1
#
_cell.length_a   1.000
_cell.length_b   1.000
_cell.length_c   1.000
_cell.angle_alpha   90.00
_cell.angle_beta   90.00
_cell.angle_gamma   90.00
#
_symmetry.space_group_name_H-M   'P 1'
#
loop_
_entity.id
_entity.type
_entity.pdbx_description
1 polymer ?
#
loop_
_entity_poly.entity_id
_entity_poly.type
_entity_poly.pdbx_seq_one_letter_code
_entity_poly.pdbx_strand_id
1 'polypeptide(L)'
;MQVEPFTYGLMGSVEGTDKIQRDGDVYTLTGDISGGIKVQRNFTVIDGVGYTLQGNGEGKGIDLSTRTPSDPLIINVTVKNTRIVNFESGIHSLNNNTIIGNYIADCGAGINIMGGSNNIIKNNTFANNISPISIAYSSGGGHVITENSFINGTFIIVWLSPHPTVDRNYWSDYNGTDADGDGIGDTPHFRIVGDETVYIDFHPLMEPVP
;
A
#
# COMPACT_ATOMS: atom_id res chain seq x y z
N MET A 1 13.46 7.12 -11.16
CA MET A 1 12.43 7.65 -12.07
C MET A 1 11.54 8.58 -11.27
N GLN A 2 11.22 9.76 -11.77
CA GLN A 2 10.53 10.79 -10.99
C GLN A 2 9.32 11.32 -11.75
N VAL A 3 8.25 11.57 -11.01
CA VAL A 3 7.06 12.30 -11.43
C VAL A 3 7.09 13.61 -10.66
N GLU A 4 7.72 14.65 -11.22
CA GLU A 4 8.11 15.89 -10.54
C GLU A 4 6.96 16.91 -10.33
N PRO A 5 7.01 17.76 -9.29
CA PRO A 5 6.21 18.97 -9.20
C PRO A 5 6.95 20.15 -9.83
N PHE A 6 6.14 21.14 -10.20
CA PHE A 6 6.48 22.33 -10.93
C PHE A 6 7.49 23.24 -10.21
N THR A 7 8.69 23.35 -10.77
CA THR A 7 9.41 24.62 -10.77
C THR A 7 9.57 25.08 -12.20
N TYR A 8 8.62 25.93 -12.62
CA TYR A 8 8.62 26.69 -13.88
C TYR A 8 8.65 25.85 -15.18
N GLY A 9 7.45 25.45 -15.64
CA GLY A 9 7.16 25.27 -17.07
C GLY A 9 7.10 23.84 -17.61
N LEU A 10 6.13 23.01 -17.15
CA LEU A 10 5.25 22.15 -17.96
C LEU A 10 4.44 21.20 -17.06
N MET A 11 3.22 20.86 -17.49
CA MET A 11 2.25 20.01 -16.80
C MET A 11 2.80 18.62 -16.51
N GLY A 12 2.98 18.24 -15.23
CA GLY A 12 3.08 16.85 -14.74
C GLY A 12 3.88 15.89 -15.62
N SER A 13 5.12 16.23 -15.97
CA SER A 13 5.98 15.41 -16.82
C SER A 13 6.37 14.08 -16.16
N VAL A 14 6.71 13.11 -17.00
CA VAL A 14 7.37 11.86 -16.60
C VAL A 14 8.86 12.02 -16.91
N GLU A 15 9.72 11.74 -15.94
CA GLU A 15 11.18 11.79 -16.13
C GLU A 15 11.85 10.46 -15.79
N GLY A 16 12.81 10.09 -16.64
CA GLY A 16 13.64 8.89 -16.46
C GLY A 16 13.06 7.59 -17.03
N THR A 17 11.98 7.66 -17.82
CA THR A 17 11.45 6.52 -18.59
C THR A 17 10.59 6.95 -19.76
N ASP A 18 10.47 6.06 -20.76
CA ASP A 18 9.45 6.07 -21.80
C ASP A 18 8.30 5.07 -21.52
N LYS A 19 8.39 4.32 -20.41
CA LYS A 19 7.43 3.26 -20.02
C LYS A 19 6.24 3.74 -19.18
N ILE A 20 5.98 5.04 -19.16
CA ILE A 20 4.80 5.61 -18.52
C ILE A 20 4.17 6.58 -19.49
N GLN A 21 2.91 6.32 -19.82
CA GLN A 21 2.08 7.22 -20.59
C GLN A 21 1.19 8.00 -19.64
N ARG A 22 1.06 9.30 -19.88
CA ARG A 22 0.17 10.16 -19.11
C ARG A 22 -1.03 10.59 -19.94
N ASP A 23 -2.21 10.54 -19.32
CA ASP A 23 -3.46 11.15 -19.80
C ASP A 23 -4.14 11.90 -18.64
N GLY A 24 -4.12 13.24 -18.69
CA GLY A 24 -4.63 14.08 -17.61
C GLY A 24 -3.89 13.85 -16.28
N ASP A 25 -4.59 13.32 -15.29
CA ASP A 25 -4.02 12.98 -13.97
C ASP A 25 -3.75 11.47 -13.82
N VAL A 26 -3.90 10.68 -14.89
CA VAL A 26 -3.62 9.24 -14.92
C VAL A 26 -2.25 9.00 -15.56
N TYR A 27 -1.43 8.20 -14.89
CA TYR A 27 -0.11 7.76 -15.32
C TYR A 27 -0.15 6.24 -15.41
N THR A 28 -0.20 5.75 -16.64
CA THR A 28 -0.34 4.33 -16.95
C THR A 28 1.01 3.76 -17.33
N LEU A 29 1.41 2.66 -16.68
CA LEU A 29 2.59 1.92 -17.08
C LEU A 29 2.35 1.29 -18.46
N THR A 30 3.33 1.37 -19.34
CA THR A 30 3.27 0.75 -20.68
C THR A 30 4.24 -0.42 -20.81
N GLY A 31 4.94 -0.77 -19.73
CA GLY A 31 5.82 -1.92 -19.63
C GLY A 31 6.44 -2.02 -18.24
N ASP A 32 7.12 -3.14 -17.96
CA ASP A 32 7.82 -3.35 -16.70
C ASP A 32 8.97 -2.35 -16.52
N ILE A 33 9.14 -1.86 -15.30
CA ILE A 33 10.13 -0.86 -14.92
C ILE A 33 11.04 -1.44 -13.84
N SER A 34 12.36 -1.28 -14.04
CA SER A 34 13.34 -1.51 -12.97
C SER A 34 13.57 -0.22 -12.20
N GLY A 35 13.40 -0.28 -10.88
CA GLY A 35 13.53 0.86 -9.97
C GLY A 35 12.21 1.52 -9.59
N GLY A 36 12.30 2.46 -8.66
CA GLY A 36 11.14 3.12 -8.06
C GLY A 36 10.64 4.37 -8.80
N ILE A 37 9.39 4.71 -8.52
CA ILE A 37 8.68 5.91 -8.97
C ILE A 37 8.50 6.86 -7.77
N LYS A 38 9.07 8.06 -7.87
CA LYS A 38 8.76 9.15 -6.94
C LYS A 38 7.54 9.91 -7.44
N VAL A 39 6.47 9.98 -6.67
CA VAL A 39 5.28 10.79 -7.00
C VAL A 39 5.38 12.12 -6.29
N GLN A 40 5.18 13.20 -7.03
CA GLN A 40 5.31 14.54 -6.48
C GLN A 40 4.12 15.43 -6.84
N ARG A 41 3.01 14.84 -7.30
CA ARG A 41 1.77 15.52 -7.66
C ARG A 41 0.56 14.91 -6.96
N ASN A 42 -0.28 15.77 -6.39
CA ASN A 42 -1.56 15.41 -5.77
C ASN A 42 -2.62 15.04 -6.82
N PHE A 43 -3.68 14.36 -6.40
CA PHE A 43 -4.82 14.01 -7.26
C PHE A 43 -4.41 13.15 -8.46
N THR A 44 -3.39 12.32 -8.28
CA THR A 44 -2.78 11.52 -9.35
C THR A 44 -3.22 10.06 -9.26
N VAL A 45 -3.43 9.41 -10.39
CA VAL A 45 -3.60 7.95 -10.48
C VAL A 45 -2.36 7.33 -11.11
N ILE A 46 -1.73 6.39 -10.41
CA ILE A 46 -0.70 5.51 -10.96
C ILE A 46 -1.38 4.17 -11.26
N ASP A 47 -1.53 3.82 -12.54
CA ASP A 47 -2.17 2.58 -12.99
C ASP A 47 -1.13 1.65 -13.62
N GLY A 48 -0.82 0.56 -12.93
CA GLY A 48 0.12 -0.45 -13.39
C GLY A 48 -0.37 -1.26 -14.57
N VAL A 49 -1.69 -1.38 -14.76
CA VAL A 49 -2.34 -2.28 -15.74
C VAL A 49 -1.73 -3.70 -15.78
N GLY A 50 -1.25 -4.18 -14.65
CA GLY A 50 -0.60 -5.48 -14.46
C GLY A 50 0.93 -5.48 -14.59
N TYR A 51 1.54 -4.38 -15.04
CA TYR A 51 3.00 -4.27 -15.16
C TYR A 51 3.71 -4.19 -13.81
N THR A 52 4.99 -4.56 -13.86
CA THR A 52 5.86 -4.73 -12.71
C THR A 52 6.74 -3.51 -12.46
N LEU A 53 6.79 -3.06 -11.21
CA LEU A 53 7.90 -2.30 -10.64
C LEU A 53 8.83 -3.28 -9.93
N GLN A 54 10.04 -3.45 -10.47
CA GLN A 54 11.03 -4.40 -9.99
C GLN A 54 12.16 -3.67 -9.26
N GLY A 55 12.29 -3.91 -7.97
CA GLY A 55 13.41 -3.45 -7.16
C GLY A 55 14.54 -4.47 -7.06
N ASN A 56 15.58 -4.10 -6.31
CA ASN A 56 16.78 -4.89 -6.03
C ASN A 56 16.97 -5.22 -4.53
N GLY A 57 15.91 -5.05 -3.73
CA GLY A 57 15.92 -5.21 -2.27
C GLY A 57 16.11 -3.90 -1.50
N GLU A 58 16.36 -2.78 -2.18
CA GLU A 58 16.61 -1.47 -1.57
C GLU A 58 15.55 -0.43 -1.99
N GLY A 59 15.42 0.62 -1.18
CA GLY A 59 14.65 1.80 -1.54
C GLY A 59 13.14 1.58 -1.63
N LYS A 60 12.45 2.45 -2.37
CA LYS A 60 10.99 2.52 -2.43
C LYS A 60 10.49 2.21 -3.84
N GLY A 61 9.48 1.35 -3.96
CA GLY A 61 8.83 1.08 -5.24
C GLY A 61 8.00 2.26 -5.72
N ILE A 62 7.03 2.70 -4.91
CA ILE A 62 6.31 3.96 -5.11
C ILE A 62 6.48 4.84 -3.88
N ASP A 63 7.06 6.02 -4.07
CA ASP A 63 7.32 6.96 -2.99
C ASP A 63 6.35 8.15 -3.03
N LEU A 64 5.39 8.15 -2.10
CA LEU A 64 4.43 9.24 -1.86
C LEU A 64 4.83 10.10 -0.65
N SER A 65 6.09 10.02 -0.19
CA SER A 65 6.58 10.90 0.87
C SER A 65 6.83 12.33 0.37
N THR A 66 6.97 13.29 1.27
CA THR A 66 7.64 14.55 0.95
C THR A 66 9.16 14.36 0.93
N ARG A 67 9.91 15.23 0.25
CA ARG A 67 11.39 15.20 0.27
C ARG A 67 11.92 15.95 1.49
N THR A 68 11.22 17.00 1.91
CA THR A 68 11.49 17.78 3.11
C THR A 68 10.20 18.11 3.88
N PRO A 69 10.26 18.46 5.18
CA PRO A 69 9.08 18.92 5.92
C PRO A 69 8.42 20.18 5.36
N SER A 70 9.14 20.97 4.56
CA SER A 70 8.63 22.18 3.91
C SER A 70 7.96 21.92 2.56
N ASP A 71 8.12 20.73 1.99
CA ASP A 71 7.48 20.43 0.71
C ASP A 71 5.97 20.23 0.87
N PRO A 72 5.17 20.56 -0.15
CA PRO A 72 3.76 20.22 -0.13
C PRO A 72 3.56 18.71 0.03
N LEU A 73 2.59 18.33 0.87
CA LEU A 73 2.20 16.94 1.05
C LEU A 73 1.72 16.32 -0.26
N ILE A 74 2.09 15.06 -0.46
CA ILE A 74 1.59 14.21 -1.55
C ILE A 74 0.36 13.44 -1.06
N ILE A 75 -0.81 13.87 -1.53
CA ILE A 75 -2.13 13.43 -1.08
C ILE A 75 -3.08 13.18 -2.25
N ASN A 76 -4.14 12.42 -2.02
CA ASN A 76 -5.13 12.03 -3.02
C ASN A 76 -4.49 11.32 -4.20
N VAL A 77 -3.45 10.52 -3.95
CA VAL A 77 -2.87 9.63 -4.94
C VAL A 77 -3.57 8.28 -4.87
N THR A 78 -3.97 7.75 -6.03
CA THR A 78 -4.42 6.37 -6.17
C THR A 78 -3.33 5.55 -6.84
N VAL A 79 -2.89 4.47 -6.19
CA VAL A 79 -1.99 3.48 -6.78
C VAL A 79 -2.79 2.21 -7.03
N LYS A 80 -2.85 1.74 -8.27
CA LYS A 80 -3.63 0.56 -8.62
C LYS A 80 -3.03 -0.36 -9.67
N ASN A 81 -3.50 -1.60 -9.68
CA ASN A 81 -3.21 -2.61 -10.69
C ASN A 81 -1.71 -2.80 -10.98
N THR A 82 -0.86 -2.61 -9.97
CA THR A 82 0.60 -2.68 -10.14
C THR A 82 1.15 -3.89 -9.42
N ARG A 83 2.10 -4.59 -10.05
CA ARG A 83 2.93 -5.59 -9.38
C ARG A 83 4.18 -4.89 -8.83
N ILE A 84 4.38 -4.83 -7.52
CA ILE A 84 5.49 -4.11 -6.88
C ILE A 84 6.30 -5.12 -6.07
N VAL A 85 7.55 -5.35 -6.46
CA VAL A 85 8.34 -6.46 -5.90
C VAL A 85 9.78 -6.09 -5.59
N ASN A 86 10.33 -6.72 -4.54
CA ASN A 86 11.73 -6.67 -4.15
C ASN A 86 12.24 -5.26 -3.82
N PHE A 87 11.56 -4.55 -2.91
CA PHE A 87 11.97 -3.25 -2.38
C PHE A 87 12.14 -3.28 -0.86
N GLU A 88 12.88 -2.34 -0.28
CA GLU A 88 12.85 -2.15 1.17
C GLU A 88 11.44 -1.72 1.62
N SER A 89 10.81 -0.81 0.86
CA SER A 89 9.40 -0.45 0.98
C SER A 89 8.71 -0.54 -0.38
N GLY A 90 7.72 -1.42 -0.55
CA GLY A 90 6.97 -1.51 -1.81
C GLY A 90 6.30 -0.17 -2.13
N ILE A 91 5.50 0.34 -1.20
CA ILE A 91 4.93 1.69 -1.26
C ILE A 91 5.23 2.43 0.04
N HIS A 92 5.73 3.66 -0.07
CA HIS A 92 5.85 4.57 1.07
C HIS A 92 4.75 5.63 0.98
N SER A 93 3.86 5.70 1.97
CA SER A 93 2.71 6.61 1.96
C SER A 93 2.66 7.56 3.16
N LEU A 94 2.00 8.70 2.95
CA LEU A 94 1.67 9.68 3.99
C LEU A 94 0.16 9.77 4.17
N ASN A 95 -0.49 10.81 3.66
CA ASN A 95 -1.86 11.16 4.01
C ASN A 95 -2.82 10.98 2.84
N ASN A 96 -4.05 10.53 3.11
CA ASN A 96 -5.17 10.56 2.17
C ASN A 96 -4.86 9.90 0.82
N ASN A 97 -4.22 8.73 0.80
CA ASN A 97 -3.95 7.99 -0.42
C ASN A 97 -4.78 6.70 -0.47
N THR A 98 -5.05 6.24 -1.69
CA THR A 98 -5.77 4.98 -1.96
C THR A 98 -4.80 4.01 -2.63
N ILE A 99 -4.66 2.82 -2.05
CA ILE A 99 -3.81 1.76 -2.58
C ILE A 99 -4.72 0.57 -2.83
N ILE A 100 -4.98 0.27 -4.11
CA ILE A 100 -6.04 -0.67 -4.49
C ILE A 100 -5.67 -1.62 -5.63
N GLY A 101 -5.97 -2.92 -5.51
CA GLY A 101 -5.78 -3.84 -6.64
C GLY A 101 -4.32 -4.12 -6.97
N ASN A 102 -3.39 -3.96 -6.01
CA ASN A 102 -1.96 -4.18 -6.25
C ASN A 102 -1.51 -5.55 -5.75
N TYR A 103 -0.51 -6.11 -6.41
CA TYR A 103 0.24 -7.24 -5.89
C TYR A 103 1.58 -6.72 -5.36
N ILE A 104 1.81 -6.84 -4.05
CA ILE A 104 3.01 -6.32 -3.38
C ILE A 104 3.73 -7.48 -2.71
N ALA A 105 4.96 -7.78 -3.12
CA ALA A 105 5.66 -8.95 -2.62
C ALA A 105 7.16 -8.80 -2.44
N ASP A 106 7.71 -9.70 -1.63
CA ASP A 106 9.14 -9.83 -1.39
C ASP A 106 9.80 -8.50 -0.95
N CYS A 107 9.04 -7.65 -0.26
CA CYS A 107 9.52 -6.38 0.27
C CYS A 107 9.81 -6.47 1.78
N GLY A 108 10.66 -5.57 2.29
CA GLY A 108 10.83 -5.39 3.74
C GLY A 108 9.51 -4.96 4.38
N ALA A 109 8.99 -3.82 3.95
CA ALA A 109 7.61 -3.41 4.17
C ALA A 109 6.85 -3.43 2.84
N GLY A 110 5.68 -4.07 2.78
CA GLY A 110 4.81 -3.98 1.60
C GLY A 110 4.32 -2.54 1.42
N ILE A 111 3.66 -2.01 2.45
CA ILE A 111 3.34 -0.58 2.58
C ILE A 111 3.95 -0.05 3.88
N ASN A 112 4.67 1.06 3.79
CA ASN A 112 5.20 1.79 4.94
C ASN A 112 4.51 3.15 5.06
N ILE A 113 3.78 3.38 6.14
CA ILE A 113 3.10 4.63 6.48
C ILE A 113 3.83 5.26 7.66
N MET A 114 4.43 6.43 7.44
CA MET A 114 5.23 7.12 8.46
C MET A 114 4.69 8.53 8.69
N GLY A 115 3.99 8.77 9.80
CA GLY A 115 3.40 10.08 10.11
C GLY A 115 2.12 10.42 9.34
N GLY A 116 1.59 9.47 8.57
CA GLY A 116 0.42 9.63 7.72
C GLY A 116 -0.92 9.34 8.39
N SER A 117 -2.04 9.66 7.73
CA SER A 117 -3.41 9.40 8.21
C SER A 117 -4.37 9.14 7.04
N ASN A 118 -5.52 8.54 7.32
CA ASN A 118 -6.64 8.39 6.37
C ASN A 118 -6.26 7.71 5.03
N ASN A 119 -5.46 6.64 5.08
CA ASN A 119 -5.19 5.85 3.87
C ASN A 119 -6.22 4.74 3.73
N ILE A 120 -6.60 4.45 2.49
CA ILE A 120 -7.47 3.31 2.14
C ILE A 120 -6.60 2.26 1.45
N ILE A 121 -6.51 1.08 2.06
CA ILE A 121 -5.76 -0.06 1.55
C ILE A 121 -6.75 -1.19 1.31
N LYS A 122 -7.04 -1.45 0.04
CA LYS A 122 -8.15 -2.34 -0.35
C LYS A 122 -7.82 -3.24 -1.53
N ASN A 123 -8.30 -4.47 -1.58
CA ASN A 123 -8.14 -5.36 -2.74
C ASN A 123 -6.67 -5.58 -3.15
N ASN A 124 -5.73 -5.54 -2.21
CA ASN A 124 -4.33 -5.82 -2.50
C ASN A 124 -3.97 -7.24 -2.06
N THR A 125 -3.04 -7.85 -2.79
CA THR A 125 -2.37 -9.09 -2.36
C THR A 125 -0.98 -8.75 -1.85
N PHE A 126 -0.71 -9.09 -0.59
CA PHE A 126 0.59 -9.01 0.06
C PHE A 126 1.18 -10.42 0.17
N ALA A 127 2.30 -10.68 -0.50
CA ALA A 127 2.94 -11.99 -0.47
C ALA A 127 4.39 -11.91 -0.01
N ASN A 128 4.81 -12.74 0.95
CA ASN A 128 6.21 -12.87 1.38
C ASN A 128 6.89 -11.54 1.79
N ASN A 129 6.12 -10.56 2.28
CA ASN A 129 6.71 -9.33 2.82
C ASN A 129 7.11 -9.57 4.29
N ILE A 130 8.24 -9.01 4.74
CA ILE A 130 8.64 -9.15 6.15
C ILE A 130 7.55 -8.54 7.04
N SER A 131 7.07 -7.34 6.68
CA SER A 131 5.84 -6.75 7.22
C SER A 131 4.94 -6.32 6.05
N PRO A 132 3.72 -6.85 5.90
CA PRO A 132 2.85 -6.48 4.79
C PRO A 132 2.45 -5.00 4.85
N ILE A 133 2.13 -4.50 6.04
CA ILE A 133 1.82 -3.09 6.29
C ILE A 133 2.49 -2.67 7.61
N SER A 134 3.18 -1.54 7.58
CA SER A 134 3.78 -0.88 8.75
C SER A 134 3.21 0.53 8.89
N ILE A 135 2.65 0.86 10.06
CA ILE A 135 2.11 2.17 10.41
C ILE A 135 2.87 2.69 11.63
N ALA A 136 3.60 3.79 11.46
CA ALA A 136 4.40 4.37 12.52
C ALA A 136 4.21 5.88 12.64
N TYR A 137 4.22 6.38 13.88
CA TYR A 137 4.18 7.81 14.21
C TYR A 137 2.97 8.58 13.63
N SER A 138 1.86 7.89 13.31
CA SER A 138 0.63 8.52 12.86
C SER A 138 -0.06 9.24 14.02
N SER A 139 -0.43 10.51 13.84
CA SER A 139 -1.22 11.25 14.83
C SER A 139 -2.72 11.31 14.49
N GLY A 140 -3.08 11.09 13.22
CA GLY A 140 -4.45 11.26 12.72
C GLY A 140 -5.28 9.97 12.67
N GLY A 141 -4.64 8.80 12.62
CA GLY A 141 -5.35 7.52 12.48
C GLY A 141 -6.17 7.44 11.18
N GLY A 142 -7.31 6.75 11.23
CA GLY A 142 -8.28 6.67 10.12
C GLY A 142 -7.86 5.79 8.94
N HIS A 143 -6.83 4.97 9.11
CA HIS A 143 -6.43 3.99 8.11
C HIS A 143 -7.48 2.88 8.02
N VAL A 144 -7.90 2.55 6.80
CA VAL A 144 -8.84 1.46 6.52
C VAL A 144 -8.12 0.38 5.72
N ILE A 145 -8.11 -0.84 6.25
CA ILE A 145 -7.44 -2.01 5.68
C ILE A 145 -8.49 -3.09 5.51
N THR A 146 -8.98 -3.27 4.28
CA THR A 146 -10.12 -4.15 4.02
C THR A 146 -10.03 -4.88 2.70
N GLU A 147 -10.58 -6.08 2.61
CA GLU A 147 -10.58 -6.87 1.37
C GLU A 147 -9.17 -7.07 0.81
N ASN A 148 -8.15 -7.28 1.66
CA ASN A 148 -6.79 -7.61 1.21
C ASN A 148 -6.51 -9.10 1.44
N SER A 149 -5.48 -9.64 0.77
CA SER A 149 -4.93 -10.97 1.02
C SER A 149 -3.54 -10.91 1.59
N PHE A 150 -3.34 -11.45 2.79
CA PHE A 150 -2.05 -11.55 3.46
C PHE A 150 -1.54 -12.99 3.39
N ILE A 151 -0.56 -13.22 2.51
CA ILE A 151 -0.01 -14.54 2.19
C ILE A 151 1.45 -14.61 2.66
N ASN A 152 1.76 -15.55 3.56
CA ASN A 152 3.13 -15.78 4.05
C ASN A 152 3.85 -14.50 4.52
N GLY A 153 3.11 -13.59 5.14
CA GLY A 153 3.66 -12.42 5.82
C GLY A 153 3.67 -12.62 7.33
N THR A 154 4.24 -11.66 8.06
CA THR A 154 4.01 -11.60 9.51
C THR A 154 2.63 -10.97 9.78
N PHE A 155 2.58 -9.80 10.43
CA PHE A 155 1.34 -9.12 10.78
C PHE A 155 1.42 -7.64 10.41
N ILE A 156 0.29 -6.94 10.46
CA ILE A 156 0.28 -5.48 10.41
C ILE A 156 1.00 -4.95 11.64
N ILE A 157 2.02 -4.12 11.42
CA ILE A 157 2.76 -3.45 12.48
C ILE A 157 2.16 -2.07 12.69
N VAL A 158 1.82 -1.75 13.93
CA VAL A 158 1.36 -0.42 14.35
C VAL A 158 2.25 0.01 15.51
N TRP A 159 2.86 1.19 15.40
CA TRP A 159 3.79 1.72 16.39
C TRP A 159 3.53 3.21 16.64
N LEU A 160 3.30 3.58 17.91
CA LEU A 160 3.05 4.97 18.32
C LEU A 160 2.01 5.66 17.41
N SER A 161 0.93 4.95 17.11
CA SER A 161 -0.09 5.33 16.14
C SER A 161 -1.47 4.83 16.60
N PRO A 162 -2.56 5.54 16.30
CA PRO A 162 -3.91 5.01 16.47
C PRO A 162 -4.11 3.71 15.69
N HIS A 163 -4.91 2.80 16.24
CA HIS A 163 -5.22 1.53 15.58
C HIS A 163 -5.97 1.75 14.25
N PRO A 164 -5.61 1.03 13.18
CA PRO A 164 -6.35 1.04 11.92
C PRO A 164 -7.69 0.32 12.08
N THR A 165 -8.64 0.64 11.20
CA THR A 165 -9.80 -0.23 10.97
C THR A 165 -9.37 -1.37 10.08
N VAL A 166 -9.49 -2.60 10.57
CA VAL A 166 -9.17 -3.83 9.85
C VAL A 166 -10.44 -4.66 9.78
N ASP A 167 -10.88 -5.02 8.56
CA ASP A 167 -12.08 -5.85 8.40
C ASP A 167 -12.09 -6.52 7.03
N ARG A 168 -12.64 -7.74 6.92
CA ARG A 168 -12.81 -8.44 5.64
C ARG A 168 -11.51 -8.70 4.91
N ASN A 169 -10.44 -9.06 5.59
CA ASN A 169 -9.21 -9.49 4.91
C ASN A 169 -9.06 -11.01 4.97
N TYR A 170 -8.43 -11.57 3.94
CA TYR A 170 -7.94 -12.93 3.95
C TYR A 170 -6.57 -13.00 4.61
N TRP A 171 -6.39 -13.98 5.50
CA TRP A 171 -5.12 -14.24 6.18
C TRP A 171 -4.74 -15.70 5.99
N SER A 172 -3.56 -15.95 5.42
CA SER A 172 -3.09 -17.32 5.15
C SER A 172 -2.91 -18.19 6.40
N ASP A 173 -2.84 -17.59 7.59
CA ASP A 173 -2.77 -18.27 8.89
C ASP A 173 -4.13 -18.38 9.60
N TYR A 174 -5.20 -17.80 9.04
CA TYR A 174 -6.53 -17.93 9.61
C TYR A 174 -7.04 -19.36 9.49
N ASN A 175 -7.45 -19.93 10.61
CA ASN A 175 -7.91 -21.32 10.73
C ASN A 175 -9.29 -21.44 11.41
N GLY A 176 -10.06 -20.35 11.42
CA GLY A 176 -11.43 -20.34 11.91
C GLY A 176 -12.38 -21.16 11.02
N THR A 177 -13.61 -21.32 11.49
CA THR A 177 -14.69 -21.99 10.74
C THR A 177 -15.54 -20.99 9.99
N ASP A 178 -16.20 -21.47 8.95
CA ASP A 178 -17.31 -20.81 8.26
C ASP A 178 -18.48 -21.80 8.26
N ALA A 179 -19.30 -21.74 9.31
CA ALA A 179 -20.34 -22.73 9.57
C ALA A 179 -21.59 -22.51 8.71
N ASP A 180 -21.86 -21.27 8.29
CA ASP A 180 -23.02 -20.93 7.45
C ASP A 180 -22.70 -20.89 5.95
N GLY A 181 -21.42 -20.95 5.59
CA GLY A 181 -20.93 -21.08 4.21
C GLY A 181 -21.01 -19.79 3.41
N ASP A 182 -20.97 -18.63 4.07
CA ASP A 182 -21.07 -17.32 3.41
C ASP A 182 -19.73 -16.78 2.89
N GLY A 183 -18.62 -17.48 3.16
CA GLY A 183 -17.26 -17.11 2.77
C GLY A 183 -16.56 -16.18 3.75
N ILE A 184 -17.17 -15.92 4.92
CA ILE A 184 -16.63 -15.13 6.03
C ILE A 184 -16.44 -16.06 7.24
N GLY A 185 -15.31 -15.92 7.93
CA GLY A 185 -15.03 -16.70 9.11
C GLY A 185 -15.87 -16.27 10.33
N ASP A 186 -16.36 -17.26 11.09
CA ASP A 186 -17.19 -17.10 12.30
C ASP A 186 -16.42 -16.50 13.50
N THR A 187 -15.10 -16.46 13.42
CA THR A 187 -14.23 -15.99 14.51
C THR A 187 -13.29 -14.87 14.06
N PRO A 188 -12.98 -13.88 14.91
CA PRO A 188 -12.08 -12.80 14.51
C PRO A 188 -10.63 -13.28 14.30
N HIS A 189 -9.91 -12.63 13.39
CA HIS A 189 -8.44 -12.64 13.34
C HIS A 189 -7.93 -11.39 14.05
N PHE A 190 -6.91 -11.49 14.90
CA PHE A 190 -6.45 -10.34 15.66
C PHE A 190 -4.98 -10.46 16.05
N ARG A 191 -4.39 -9.33 16.42
CA ARG A 191 -3.04 -9.27 16.97
C ARG A 191 -3.02 -8.57 18.31
N ILE A 192 -2.36 -9.20 19.28
CA ILE A 192 -2.09 -8.64 20.61
C ILE A 192 -0.58 -8.47 20.79
N VAL A 193 -0.15 -7.34 21.35
CA VAL A 193 1.24 -7.09 21.74
C VAL A 193 1.26 -6.66 23.21
N GLY A 194 1.87 -7.48 24.06
CA GLY A 194 1.70 -7.34 25.51
C GLY A 194 0.24 -7.52 25.88
N ASP A 195 -0.36 -6.45 26.38
CA ASP A 195 -1.72 -6.34 26.88
C ASP A 195 -2.61 -5.46 25.98
N GLU A 196 -2.08 -4.99 24.84
CA GLU A 196 -2.80 -4.16 23.87
C GLU A 196 -3.22 -4.96 22.64
N THR A 197 -4.50 -4.83 22.25
CA THR A 197 -4.99 -5.35 20.97
C THR A 197 -4.69 -4.34 19.86
N VAL A 198 -3.77 -4.70 18.98
CA VAL A 198 -3.25 -3.84 17.90
C VAL A 198 -4.26 -3.69 16.76
N TYR A 199 -4.94 -4.79 16.41
CA TYR A 199 -6.06 -4.78 15.49
C TYR A 199 -6.91 -6.03 15.69
N ILE A 200 -8.16 -5.95 15.25
CA ILE A 200 -9.10 -7.06 15.13
C ILE A 200 -9.75 -6.95 13.75
N ASP A 201 -9.70 -8.01 12.97
CA ASP A 201 -10.52 -8.27 11.79
C ASP A 201 -11.69 -9.14 12.25
N PHE A 202 -12.89 -8.56 12.32
CA PHE A 202 -14.08 -9.26 12.83
C PHE A 202 -14.70 -10.20 11.80
N HIS A 203 -14.38 -10.01 10.53
CA HIS A 203 -14.98 -10.77 9.42
C HIS A 203 -13.88 -11.29 8.48
N PRO A 204 -12.92 -12.13 8.93
CA PRO A 204 -11.88 -12.64 8.06
C PRO A 204 -12.46 -13.37 6.84
N LEU A 205 -11.90 -13.17 5.66
CA LEU A 205 -12.35 -13.88 4.46
C LEU A 205 -11.78 -15.31 4.45
N MET A 206 -12.59 -16.27 4.00
CA MET A 206 -12.18 -17.67 3.87
C MET A 206 -11.30 -17.94 2.64
N GLU A 207 -11.39 -17.09 1.63
CA GLU A 207 -10.62 -17.20 0.37
C GLU A 207 -9.91 -15.88 0.04
N PRO A 208 -8.76 -15.93 -0.67
CA PRO A 208 -8.07 -14.74 -1.14
C PRO A 208 -8.93 -13.86 -2.04
N VAL A 209 -8.64 -12.56 -2.05
CA VAL A 209 -9.26 -11.62 -2.99
C VAL A 209 -8.69 -11.79 -4.41
N PRO A 210 -9.50 -11.56 -5.46
CA PRO A 210 -9.08 -11.74 -6.85
C PRO A 210 -7.94 -10.85 -7.32
#